data_AF-A0A1V4TW93-F1
#
_entry.id   AF-A0A1V4TW93-F1
#
_cell.length_a   1.000
_cell.length_b   1.000
_cell.length_c   1.000
_cell.angle_alpha   90.00
_cell.angle_beta   90.00
_cell.angle_gamma   90.00
#
_symmetry.space_group_name_H-M   'P 1'
#
loop_
_entity.id
_entity.type
_entity.pdbx_description
1 polymer ?
#
loop_
_entity_poly.entity_id
_entity_poly.type
_entity_poly.pdbx_seq_one_letter_code
_entity_poly.pdbx_strand_id
1 'polypeptide(L)' 'MEYRIGDKCRQYASCDTSGGQCTLVTGPEFAACRSCAEQCRIAAGPDGLAAFSCEEKC' A
#
# COMPACT_ATOMS: atom_id res chain seq x y z
N MET A 1 15.01 8.32 0.11
CA MET A 1 13.54 8.19 0.15
C MET A 1 13.21 7.33 1.35
N GLU A 2 12.43 7.86 2.29
CA GLU A 2 11.95 7.08 3.44
C GLU A 2 10.80 6.19 2.97
N TYR A 3 10.96 4.87 3.14
CA TYR A 3 9.90 3.91 2.88
C TYR A 3 8.73 4.18 3.82
N ARG A 4 7.50 4.25 3.31
CA ARG A 4 6.29 4.49 4.11
C ARG A 4 5.37 3.28 4.03
N ILE A 5 4.62 3.03 5.09
CA ILE A 5 3.67 1.92 5.08
C ILE A 5 2.65 2.11 3.96
N GLY A 6 2.44 1.05 3.17
CA GLY A 6 1.69 1.05 1.92
C GLY A 6 2.54 1.28 0.67
N ASP A 7 3.86 1.53 0.76
CA ASP A 7 4.72 1.62 -0.43
C ASP A 7 4.80 0.28 -1.18
N LYS A 8 4.83 -0.88 -0.47
CA LYS A 8 4.73 -2.22 -1.09
C LYS A 8 3.50 -2.34 -1.98
N CYS A 9 2.40 -1.71 -1.60
CA CYS A 9 1.17 -1.75 -2.39
C CYS A 9 1.27 -1.02 -3.73
N ARG A 10 2.28 -0.15 -3.92
CA ARG A 10 2.55 0.47 -5.23
C ARG A 10 2.93 -0.54 -6.29
N GLN A 11 3.42 -1.72 -5.94
CA GLN A 11 3.68 -2.77 -6.93
C GLN A 11 2.39 -3.31 -7.57
N TYR A 12 1.26 -3.19 -6.88
CA TYR A 12 -0.07 -3.56 -7.40
C TYR A 12 -0.80 -2.35 -8.02
N ALA A 13 -0.24 -1.15 -7.91
CA ALA A 13 -0.78 0.03 -8.55
C ALA A 13 -0.51 -0.04 -10.05
N SER A 14 -1.58 -0.11 -10.84
CA SER A 14 -1.48 0.05 -12.29
C SER A 14 -1.91 1.44 -12.68
N CYS A 15 -1.22 2.05 -13.63
CA CYS A 15 -1.72 3.26 -14.26
C CYS A 15 -2.45 2.90 -15.55
N ASP A 16 -3.73 3.26 -15.63
CA ASP A 16 -4.40 3.33 -16.92
C ASP A 16 -4.08 4.68 -17.56
N THR A 17 -3.54 4.63 -18.78
CA THR A 17 -3.18 5.82 -19.57
C THR A 17 -4.12 6.01 -20.76
N SER A 18 -5.25 5.30 -20.80
CA SER A 18 -6.19 5.31 -21.93
C SER A 18 -6.80 6.70 -22.16
N GLY A 19 -6.83 7.56 -21.14
CA GLY A 19 -7.29 8.95 -21.20
C GLY A 19 -6.20 10.01 -21.38
N GLY A 20 -4.95 9.63 -21.67
CA GLY A 20 -3.83 10.57 -21.76
C GLY A 20 -3.28 11.06 -20.40
N GLN A 21 -3.83 10.57 -19.29
CA GLN A 21 -3.34 10.81 -17.93
C GLN A 21 -3.28 9.50 -17.14
N CYS A 22 -2.21 9.32 -16.36
CA CYS A 22 -1.98 8.17 -15.47
C CYS A 22 -3.07 8.16 -14.40
N THR A 23 -4.10 7.35 -14.58
CA THR A 23 -5.15 7.15 -13.57
C THR A 23 -4.80 5.92 -12.76
N LEU A 24 -4.67 6.07 -11.45
CA LEU A 24 -4.42 4.93 -10.56
C LEU A 24 -5.61 3.96 -10.64
N VAL A 25 -5.40 2.81 -11.26
CA VAL A 25 -6.34 1.70 -11.25
C VAL A 25 -6.05 0.86 -10.03
N THR A 26 -6.96 0.93 -9.06
CA THR A 26 -6.90 0.11 -7.86
C THR A 26 -7.60 -1.23 -8.13
N GLY A 27 -6.82 -2.22 -8.54
CA GLY A 27 -7.30 -3.60 -8.62
C GLY A 27 -7.62 -4.19 -7.24
N PRO A 28 -8.27 -5.37 -7.19
CA PRO A 28 -8.57 -6.06 -5.93
C PRO A 28 -7.30 -6.33 -5.10
N GLU A 29 -6.15 -6.60 -5.74
CA GLU A 29 -4.86 -6.79 -5.08
C GLU A 29 -4.35 -5.51 -4.42
N PHE A 30 -4.48 -4.36 -5.09
CA PHE A 30 -4.13 -3.06 -4.52
C PHE A 30 -5.01 -2.72 -3.31
N ALA A 31 -6.32 -2.95 -3.42
CA ALA A 31 -7.26 -2.71 -2.34
C ALA A 31 -6.96 -3.60 -1.12
N ALA A 32 -6.71 -4.91 -1.34
CA ALA A 32 -6.35 -5.84 -0.29
C ALA A 32 -5.04 -5.44 0.42
N CYS A 33 -3.99 -5.13 -0.35
CA CYS A 33 -2.72 -4.68 0.20
C CYS A 33 -2.90 -3.39 1.02
N ARG A 34 -3.61 -2.40 0.48
CA ARG A 34 -3.85 -1.12 1.16
C ARG A 34 -4.62 -1.31 2.47
N SER A 35 -5.67 -2.13 2.46
CA SER A 35 -6.44 -2.45 3.67
C SER A 35 -5.61 -3.18 4.71
N CYS A 36 -4.68 -4.04 4.30
CA CYS A 36 -3.78 -4.73 5.21
C CYS A 36 -2.74 -3.77 5.81
N ALA A 37 -2.08 -2.97 4.97
CA ALA A 37 -1.12 -1.94 5.41
C ALA A 37 -1.75 -0.91 6.36
N GLU A 38 -3.00 -0.50 6.10
CA GLU A 38 -3.73 0.43 6.97
C GLU A 38 -4.05 -0.19 8.34
N GLN A 39 -4.48 -1.46 8.37
CA GLN A 39 -4.68 -2.19 9.63
C GLN A 39 -3.37 -2.37 10.41
N CYS A 40 -2.28 -2.70 9.71
CA CYS A 40 -0.95 -2.79 10.32
C CYS A 40 -0.52 -1.47 10.95
N ARG A 41 -0.76 -0.34 10.27
CA ARG A 41 -0.48 1.00 10.82
C ARG A 41 -1.31 1.28 12.07
N ILE A 42 -2.60 0.94 12.06
CA ILE A 42 -3.49 1.13 13.21
C ILE A 42 -3.05 0.25 14.39
N ALA A 43 -2.72 -1.01 14.13
CA ALA A 43 -2.29 -1.97 15.15
C ALA A 43 -0.92 -1.62 15.76
N ALA A 44 -0.01 -1.09 14.95
CA ALA A 44 1.34 -0.72 15.40
C ALA A 44 1.41 0.66 16.06
N GLY A 45 0.49 1.58 15.75
CA GLY A 45 0.42 2.91 16.34
C GLY A 45 1.69 3.75 16.06
N PRO A 46 2.41 4.24 17.08
CA PRO A 46 3.64 5.01 16.88
C PRO A 46 4.83 4.14 16.46
N ASP A 47 4.71 2.82 16.54
CA ASP A 47 5.79 1.87 16.32
C ASP A 47 5.94 1.53 14.83
N GLY A 48 6.65 2.39 14.10
CA GLY A 48 6.80 2.25 12.64
C GLY A 48 7.40 0.91 12.21
N LEU A 49 8.33 0.35 13.00
CA LEU A 49 8.94 -0.96 12.73
C LEU A 49 7.93 -2.10 12.82
N ALA A 50 7.08 -2.13 13.85
CA ALA A 50 6.02 -3.12 13.97
C ALA A 50 5.02 -3.02 12.81
N ALA A 51 4.75 -1.79 12.35
CA ALA A 51 3.89 -1.53 11.21
C ALA A 51 4.47 -2.12 9.92
N PHE A 52 5.78 -1.95 9.68
CA PHE A 52 6.49 -2.52 8.54
C PHE A 52 6.54 -4.05 8.56
N SER A 53 6.90 -4.66 9.70
CA SER A 53 6.93 -6.12 9.81
C SER A 53 5.55 -6.78 9.66
N CYS A 54 4.48 -6.04 9.99
CA CYS A 54 3.11 -6.48 9.71
C CYS A 54 2.80 -6.39 8.20
N GLU A 55 3.19 -5.30 7.53
CA GLU A 55 2.99 -5.11 6.09
C GLU A 55 3.76 -6.14 5.23
N GLU A 56 4.91 -6.61 5.69
CA GLU A 56 5.65 -7.69 5.02
C GLU A 56 4.80 -8.96 4.83
N LYS A 57 3.86 -9.21 5.76
CA LYS A 57 2.96 -10.38 5.75
C LYS A 57 1.67 -10.20 4.93
N CYS A 58 1.44 -9.02 4.37
CA CYS A 58 0.22 -8.69 3.61
C CYS A 58 0.16 -9.23 2.17
#